data_AF-A0AAD1B9U3-F1
#
_entry.id   AF-A0AAD1B9U3-F1
#
_cell.length_a   1.000
_cell.length_b   1.000
_cell.length_c   1.000
_cell.angle_alpha   90.00
_cell.angle_beta   90.00
_cell.angle_gamma   90.00
#
_symmetry.space_group_name_H-M   'P 1'
#
loop_
_entity.id
_entity.type
_entity.pdbx_description
1 polymer ?
#
loop_
_entity_poly.entity_id
_entity_poly.type
_entity_poly.pdbx_seq_one_letter_code
_entity_poly.pdbx_strand_id
1 'polypeptide(L)'
;MRIELESEAGVLRFLVKSTGAKNYFFDFDIVCDWNKKFSGCLPDRLFCSLNFDDIKRLVEYFYRHKLSVLADKVDGTLVFMPLENDFQIRFMAGEADSLEEGCFWIGFLFNFGGKDEDSSNVYFGFEASIDFSAVDDFCSSLRELIPDK
;
A
#
# COMPACT_ATOMS: atom_id res chain seq x y z
N MET A 1 -3.83 -16.53 2.92
CA MET A 1 -3.47 -15.53 3.95
C MET A 1 -4.13 -14.21 3.55
N ARG A 2 -4.60 -13.44 4.54
CA ARG A 2 -5.28 -12.14 4.35
C ARG A 2 -4.46 -11.10 5.10
N ILE A 3 -4.12 -10.00 4.42
CA ILE A 3 -3.39 -8.87 4.97
C ILE A 3 -4.24 -7.63 4.73
N GLU A 4 -4.39 -6.78 5.73
CA GLU A 4 -5.34 -5.65 5.68
C GLU A 4 -4.63 -4.33 5.90
N LEU A 5 -5.01 -3.34 5.11
CA LEU A 5 -4.64 -1.95 5.32
C LEU A 5 -5.93 -1.16 5.53
N GLU A 6 -6.13 -0.69 6.75
CA GLU A 6 -7.28 0.15 7.12
C GLU A 6 -6.95 1.62 6.91
N SER A 7 -7.92 2.40 6.44
CA SER A 7 -7.83 3.85 6.25
C SER A 7 -9.20 4.50 6.41
N GLU A 8 -9.26 5.83 6.41
CA GLU A 8 -10.54 6.56 6.42
C GLU A 8 -11.48 6.13 5.25
N ALA A 9 -10.89 5.84 4.08
CA ALA A 9 -11.64 5.46 2.89
C ALA A 9 -12.24 4.04 2.96
N GLY A 10 -11.75 3.20 3.88
CA GLY A 10 -12.15 1.79 3.99
C GLY A 10 -10.96 0.86 4.17
N VAL A 11 -11.17 -0.42 3.88
CA VAL A 11 -10.16 -1.47 4.08
C VAL A 11 -9.72 -2.06 2.74
N LEU A 12 -8.42 -2.02 2.46
CA LEU A 12 -7.81 -2.76 1.37
C LEU A 12 -7.37 -4.14 1.88
N ARG A 13 -7.88 -5.21 1.27
CA ARG A 13 -7.56 -6.59 1.65
C ARG A 13 -6.73 -7.28 0.59
N PHE A 14 -5.49 -7.57 0.93
CA PHE A 14 -4.54 -8.29 0.11
C PHE A 14 -4.71 -9.79 0.38
N LEU A 15 -5.34 -10.50 -0.56
CA LEU A 15 -5.60 -11.93 -0.51
C LEU A 15 -4.53 -12.67 -1.32
N VAL A 16 -3.66 -13.41 -0.64
CA VAL A 16 -2.60 -14.19 -1.32
C VAL A 16 -3.24 -15.29 -2.16
N LYS A 17 -3.06 -15.22 -3.49
CA LYS A 17 -3.62 -16.18 -4.45
C LYS A 17 -2.71 -17.39 -4.65
N SER A 18 -1.42 -17.14 -4.83
CA SER A 18 -0.44 -18.18 -5.04
C SER A 18 0.93 -17.74 -4.51
N THR A 19 1.63 -18.66 -3.86
CA THR A 19 3.06 -18.51 -3.58
C THR A 19 3.80 -19.17 -4.73
N GLY A 20 4.17 -18.40 -5.74
CA GLY A 20 4.86 -18.93 -6.91
C GLY A 20 6.22 -19.49 -6.52
N ALA A 21 6.34 -20.81 -6.36
CA ALA A 21 7.54 -21.51 -5.90
C ALA A 21 8.80 -21.34 -6.80
N LYS A 22 8.70 -20.59 -7.91
CA LYS A 22 9.81 -20.39 -8.85
C LYS A 22 10.42 -18.99 -8.84
N ASN A 23 9.73 -17.95 -8.36
CA ASN A 23 10.15 -16.57 -8.67
C ASN A 23 10.25 -15.58 -7.50
N TYR A 24 10.00 -15.98 -6.23
CA TYR A 24 10.01 -15.05 -5.08
C TYR A 24 8.94 -13.94 -5.12
N PHE A 25 7.85 -14.13 -5.88
CA PHE A 25 6.71 -13.22 -5.96
C PHE A 25 5.49 -13.78 -5.22
N PHE A 26 4.71 -12.85 -4.66
CA PHE A 26 3.37 -13.07 -4.12
C PHE A 26 2.35 -12.32 -4.97
N ASP A 27 1.41 -13.08 -5.51
CA ASP A 27 0.27 -12.53 -6.23
C ASP A 27 -0.88 -12.28 -5.25
N PHE A 28 -1.43 -11.07 -5.29
CA PHE A 28 -2.53 -10.64 -4.44
C PHE A 28 -3.75 -10.27 -5.29
N ASP A 29 -4.90 -10.80 -4.90
CA ASP A 29 -6.16 -10.12 -5.17
C ASP A 29 -6.39 -9.07 -4.10
N ILE A 30 -6.49 -7.81 -4.48
CA ILE A 30 -6.85 -6.73 -3.57
C ILE A 30 -8.36 -6.53 -3.64
N VAL A 31 -9.05 -6.80 -2.53
CA VAL A 31 -10.48 -6.50 -2.38
C VAL A 31 -10.62 -5.21 -1.59
N CYS A 32 -11.35 -4.25 -2.16
CA CYS A 32 -11.51 -2.93 -1.56
C CYS A 32 -12.90 -2.81 -0.93
N ASP A 33 -12.95 -2.78 0.39
CA ASP A 33 -14.17 -2.54 1.15
C ASP A 33 -14.28 -1.05 1.49
N TRP A 34 -14.87 -0.30 0.58
CA TRP A 34 -15.02 1.14 0.72
C TRP A 34 -16.06 1.51 1.79
N ASN A 35 -15.74 2.52 2.58
CA ASN A 35 -16.74 3.23 3.37
C ASN A 35 -17.79 3.83 2.41
N LYS A 36 -19.07 3.85 2.80
CA LYS A 36 -20.20 4.29 1.95
C LYS A 36 -20.00 5.68 1.33
N LYS A 37 -19.21 6.54 1.97
CA LYS A 37 -18.87 7.87 1.43
C LYS A 37 -17.98 7.82 0.18
N PHE A 38 -17.25 6.72 -0.01
CA PHE A 38 -16.29 6.47 -1.09
C PHE A 38 -16.75 5.39 -2.07
N SER A 39 -17.84 4.66 -1.75
CA SER A 39 -18.35 3.56 -2.58
C SER A 39 -18.82 4.02 -3.96
N GLY A 40 -18.52 3.22 -4.99
CA GLY A 40 -18.97 3.44 -6.37
C GLY A 40 -18.11 4.40 -7.19
N CYS A 41 -17.10 5.03 -6.59
CA CYS A 41 -16.13 5.86 -7.30
C CYS A 41 -14.93 5.08 -7.82
N LEU A 42 -14.66 3.90 -7.26
CA LEU A 42 -13.45 3.13 -7.50
C LEU A 42 -13.74 1.63 -7.67
N PRO A 43 -12.85 0.90 -8.34
CA PRO A 43 -12.91 -0.55 -8.47
C PRO A 43 -12.95 -1.24 -7.10
N ASP A 44 -13.79 -2.27 -6.98
CA ASP A 44 -13.88 -3.09 -5.75
C ASP A 44 -12.83 -4.22 -5.70
N ARG A 45 -12.18 -4.50 -6.83
CA ARG A 45 -11.19 -5.56 -6.97
C ARG A 45 -10.05 -5.15 -7.90
N LEU A 46 -8.83 -5.44 -7.46
CA LEU A 46 -7.59 -5.12 -8.14
C LEU A 46 -6.62 -6.30 -8.01
N PHE A 47 -5.53 -6.26 -8.75
CA PHE A 47 -4.45 -7.24 -8.70
C PHE A 47 -3.13 -6.51 -8.43
N CYS A 48 -2.24 -7.14 -7.67
CA CYS A 48 -0.83 -6.77 -7.67
C CYS A 48 0.06 -7.98 -7.42
N SER A 49 1.32 -7.88 -7.82
CA SER A 49 2.37 -8.82 -7.48
C SER A 49 3.53 -8.10 -6.79
N LEU A 50 4.02 -8.68 -5.68
CA LEU A 50 5.13 -8.14 -4.92
C LEU A 50 6.18 -9.22 -4.71
N ASN A 51 7.44 -8.90 -4.97
CA ASN A 51 8.54 -9.77 -4.54
C ASN A 51 8.98 -9.48 -3.10
N PHE A 52 9.89 -10.29 -2.57
CA PHE A 52 10.39 -10.14 -1.20
C PHE A 52 11.03 -8.77 -0.94
N ASP A 53 11.72 -8.20 -1.93
CA ASP A 53 12.39 -6.92 -1.78
C ASP A 53 11.41 -5.75 -1.89
N ASP A 54 10.35 -5.88 -2.68
CA ASP A 54 9.23 -4.93 -2.70
C ASP A 54 8.54 -4.88 -1.34
N ILE A 55 8.29 -6.04 -0.71
CA ILE A 55 7.69 -6.09 0.64
C ILE A 55 8.61 -5.43 1.68
N LYS A 56 9.91 -5.77 1.69
CA LYS A 56 10.87 -5.14 2.62
C LYS A 56 10.95 -3.63 2.42
N ARG A 57 11.00 -3.19 1.16
CA ARG A 57 11.02 -1.76 0.82
C ARG A 57 9.74 -1.09 1.27
N LEU A 58 8.58 -1.67 1.01
CA LEU A 58 7.29 -1.09 1.43
C LEU A 58 7.23 -0.87 2.94
N VAL A 59 7.60 -1.90 3.70
CA VAL A 59 7.68 -1.84 5.17
C VAL A 59 8.66 -0.76 5.64
N GLU A 60 9.83 -0.66 5.00
CA GLU A 60 10.81 0.38 5.32
C GLU A 60 10.32 1.79 4.96
N TYR A 61 9.58 1.94 3.85
CA TYR A 61 8.96 3.21 3.47
C TYR A 61 7.97 3.68 4.52
N PHE A 62 7.08 2.79 4.99
CA PHE A 62 6.16 3.10 6.08
C PHE A 62 6.90 3.51 7.37
N TYR A 63 7.89 2.72 7.79
CA TYR A 63 8.65 3.01 9.01
C TYR A 63 9.38 4.36 8.94
N ARG A 64 10.09 4.63 7.83
CA ARG A 64 10.77 5.92 7.61
C ARG A 64 9.79 7.08 7.56
N HIS A 65 8.64 6.88 6.93
CA HIS A 65 7.63 7.92 6.84
C HIS A 65 7.06 8.29 8.21
N LYS A 66 6.75 7.29 9.05
CA LYS A 66 6.34 7.54 10.44
C LYS A 66 7.37 8.39 11.21
N LEU A 67 8.66 8.06 11.07
CA LEU A 67 9.76 8.85 11.67
C LEU A 67 9.80 10.28 11.13
N SER A 68 9.58 10.47 9.83
CA SER A 68 9.56 11.79 9.20
C SER A 68 8.35 12.62 9.63
N VAL A 69 7.18 12.01 9.81
CA VAL A 69 5.98 12.66 10.35
C VAL A 69 6.24 13.13 11.79
N LEU A 70 6.77 12.25 12.65
CA LEU A 70 7.10 12.59 14.04
C LEU A 70 8.14 13.70 14.15
N ALA A 71 9.10 13.75 13.24
CA ALA A 71 10.15 14.77 13.23
C ALA A 71 9.76 16.08 12.53
N ASP A 72 8.52 16.20 12.02
CA ASP A 72 8.04 17.29 11.17
C ASP A 72 8.97 17.56 9.96
N LYS A 73 9.40 16.49 9.30
CA LYS A 73 10.36 16.48 8.17
C LYS A 73 9.86 15.65 7.00
N VAL A 74 8.55 15.70 6.74
CA VAL A 74 7.93 14.93 5.67
C VAL A 74 8.40 15.41 4.30
N ASP A 75 8.85 14.47 3.47
CA ASP A 75 9.10 14.70 2.05
C ASP A 75 7.84 14.34 1.24
N GLY A 76 7.12 15.38 0.77
CA GLY A 76 5.88 15.21 -0.01
C GLY A 76 6.07 14.62 -1.42
N THR A 77 7.32 14.31 -1.80
CA THR A 77 7.68 13.64 -3.06
C THR A 77 7.93 12.14 -2.91
N LEU A 78 7.86 11.60 -1.68
CA LEU A 78 8.13 10.19 -1.43
C LEU A 78 7.02 9.31 -2.05
N VAL A 79 7.43 8.49 -3.03
CA VAL A 79 6.55 7.53 -3.70
C VAL A 79 7.17 6.15 -3.66
N PHE A 80 6.40 5.18 -3.17
CA PHE A 80 6.71 3.77 -3.34
C PHE A 80 6.10 3.25 -4.64
N MET A 81 6.87 2.47 -5.37
CA MET A 81 6.43 1.73 -6.55
C MET A 81 7.11 0.35 -6.55
N PRO A 82 6.35 -0.77 -6.63
CA PRO A 82 6.90 -2.10 -6.71
C PRO A 82 7.47 -2.37 -8.11
N LEU A 83 8.22 -3.45 -8.26
CA LEU A 83 8.87 -3.80 -9.53
C LEU A 83 7.88 -3.98 -10.69
N GLU A 84 6.75 -4.63 -10.45
CA GLU A 84 5.71 -4.89 -11.46
C GLU A 84 4.89 -3.64 -11.82
N ASN A 85 5.08 -2.52 -11.11
CA ASN A 85 4.38 -1.25 -11.37
C ASN A 85 2.84 -1.38 -11.37
N ASP A 86 2.30 -2.33 -10.58
CA ASP A 86 0.87 -2.55 -10.44
C ASP A 86 0.17 -1.43 -9.68
N PHE A 87 0.89 -0.73 -8.80
CA PHE A 87 0.37 0.40 -8.05
C PHE A 87 1.50 1.33 -7.58
N GLN A 88 1.12 2.49 -7.07
CA GLN A 88 1.99 3.45 -6.41
C GLN A 88 1.37 3.90 -5.09
N ILE A 89 2.21 4.15 -4.10
CA ILE A 89 1.80 4.75 -2.83
C ILE A 89 2.56 6.04 -2.65
N ARG A 90 1.83 7.15 -2.59
CA ARG A 90 2.35 8.45 -2.23
C ARG A 90 2.18 8.65 -0.73
N PHE A 91 3.28 9.01 -0.07
CA PHE A 91 3.29 9.31 1.36
C PHE A 91 3.21 10.83 1.54
N MET A 92 2.25 11.29 2.33
CA MET A 92 1.97 12.73 2.50
C MET A 92 2.06 13.15 3.96
N ALA A 93 1.81 14.44 4.21
CA ALA A 93 1.87 15.03 5.54
C ALA A 93 0.93 14.33 6.54
N GLY A 94 1.22 14.51 7.81
CA GLY A 94 0.50 13.91 8.93
C GLY A 94 0.85 14.63 10.22
N GLU A 95 0.35 14.09 11.32
CA GLU A 95 0.61 14.58 12.67
C GLU A 95 0.83 13.39 13.60
N ALA A 96 1.77 13.52 14.54
CA ALA A 96 2.10 12.46 15.47
C ALA A 96 2.58 13.02 16.80
N ASP A 97 2.10 12.44 17.89
CA ASP A 97 2.57 12.69 19.25
C ASP A 97 3.69 11.72 19.64
N SER A 98 3.68 10.51 19.05
CA SER A 98 4.68 9.45 19.27
C SER A 98 4.80 8.53 18.04
N LEU A 99 5.61 7.46 18.11
CA LEU A 99 5.67 6.46 17.03
C LEU A 99 4.48 5.50 17.05
N GLU A 100 3.74 5.50 18.15
CA GLU A 100 2.58 4.66 18.40
C GLU A 100 1.27 5.44 18.17
N GLU A 101 1.29 6.77 18.35
CA GLU A 101 0.14 7.65 18.25
C GLU A 101 0.39 8.75 17.22
N GLY A 102 -0.29 8.62 16.08
CA GLY A 102 -0.21 9.55 14.97
C GLY A 102 -0.94 9.02 13.74
N CYS A 103 -1.09 9.90 12.75
CA CYS A 103 -1.70 9.57 11.47
C CYS A 103 -1.00 10.34 10.34
N PHE A 104 -1.21 9.90 9.11
CA PHE A 104 -0.76 10.62 7.92
C PHE A 104 -1.67 10.36 6.74
N TRP A 105 -1.55 11.21 5.72
CA TRP A 105 -2.28 11.04 4.47
C TRP A 105 -1.49 10.14 3.52
N ILE A 106 -2.21 9.24 2.84
CA ILE A 106 -1.69 8.34 1.81
C ILE A 106 -2.46 8.53 0.52
N GLY A 107 -1.76 8.40 -0.61
CA GLY A 107 -2.36 8.35 -1.94
C GLY A 107 -2.07 7.01 -2.58
N PHE A 108 -3.11 6.20 -2.83
CA PHE A 108 -2.98 4.94 -3.54
C PHE A 108 -3.39 5.12 -4.99
N LEU A 109 -2.51 4.77 -5.93
CA LEU A 109 -2.76 4.83 -7.37
C LEU A 109 -2.57 3.44 -7.95
N PHE A 110 -3.63 2.81 -8.44
CA PHE A 110 -3.59 1.49 -9.07
C PHE A 110 -3.46 1.62 -10.57
N ASN A 111 -2.57 0.81 -11.16
CA ASN A 111 -2.31 0.77 -12.58
C ASN A 111 -3.35 -0.12 -13.28
N PHE A 112 -4.02 0.42 -14.29
CA PHE A 112 -4.97 -0.30 -15.16
C PHE A 112 -4.38 -0.65 -16.52
N GLY A 113 -3.09 -0.37 -16.70
CA GLY A 113 -2.37 -0.53 -17.96
C GLY A 113 -2.77 0.48 -19.02
N GLY A 114 -2.18 0.30 -20.19
CA GLY A 114 -2.63 0.90 -21.45
C GLY A 114 -3.59 -0.03 -22.18
N LYS A 115 -4.41 0.51 -23.08
CA LYS A 115 -5.32 -0.29 -23.91
C LYS A 115 -4.60 -1.01 -25.07
N ASP A 116 -3.44 -0.49 -25.47
CA ASP A 116 -2.56 -0.99 -26.51
C ASP A 116 -1.09 -0.70 -26.16
N GLU A 117 -0.14 -1.31 -26.90
CA GLU A 117 1.31 -1.21 -26.63
C GLU A 117 1.85 0.23 -26.78
N ASP A 118 1.16 1.09 -27.51
CA ASP A 118 1.55 2.49 -27.74
C ASP A 118 0.99 3.45 -26.67
N SER A 119 0.02 2.99 -25.88
CA SER A 119 -0.63 3.78 -24.85
C SER A 119 0.12 3.76 -23.52
N SER A 120 0.21 4.93 -22.87
CA SER A 120 0.72 5.02 -21.51
C SER A 120 -0.21 4.36 -20.49
N ASN A 121 0.35 3.98 -19.34
CA ASN A 121 -0.42 3.43 -18.22
C ASN A 121 -1.43 4.45 -17.68
N VAL A 122 -2.64 3.98 -17.39
CA VAL A 122 -3.69 4.75 -16.71
C VAL A 122 -3.75 4.35 -15.25
N TYR A 123 -3.78 5.34 -14.36
CA TYR A 123 -3.88 5.11 -12.92
C TYR A 123 -5.19 5.69 -12.37
N PHE A 124 -5.83 4.94 -11.46
CA PHE A 124 -6.97 5.41 -10.66
C PHE A 124 -6.71 5.16 -9.19
N GLY A 125 -7.22 6.02 -8.33
CA GLY A 125 -6.81 6.00 -6.95
C GLY A 125 -7.62 6.85 -6.01
N PHE A 126 -7.19 6.86 -4.75
CA PHE A 126 -7.76 7.65 -3.68
C PHE A 126 -6.68 8.22 -2.78
N GLU A 127 -7.06 9.28 -2.07
CA GLU A 127 -6.32 9.81 -0.94
C GLU A 127 -7.14 9.62 0.34
N ALA A 128 -6.50 9.21 1.43
CA ALA A 128 -7.14 9.01 2.72
C ALA A 128 -6.14 9.19 3.86
N SER A 129 -6.63 9.49 5.07
CA SER A 129 -5.81 9.38 6.28
C SER A 129 -5.68 7.92 6.71
N ILE A 130 -4.53 7.59 7.31
CA ILE A 130 -4.24 6.31 7.91
C ILE A 130 -3.51 6.48 9.24
N ASP A 131 -3.92 5.69 10.23
CA ASP A 131 -3.33 5.69 11.56
C ASP A 131 -2.05 4.85 11.61
N PHE A 132 -1.11 5.25 12.46
CA PHE A 132 0.16 4.54 12.66
C PHE A 132 -0.04 3.07 13.09
N SER A 133 -1.06 2.79 13.90
CA SER A 133 -1.41 1.43 14.34
C SER A 133 -1.83 0.53 13.18
N ALA A 134 -2.71 1.02 12.29
CA ALA A 134 -3.15 0.30 11.10
C ALA A 134 -1.96 -0.01 10.16
N VAL A 135 -1.01 0.92 10.06
CA VAL A 135 0.23 0.70 9.31
C VAL A 135 1.10 -0.38 9.94
N ASP A 136 1.26 -0.38 11.27
CA ASP A 136 2.09 -1.36 11.97
C ASP A 136 1.52 -2.78 11.85
N ASP A 137 0.20 -2.92 11.95
CA ASP A 137 -0.50 -4.20 11.77
C ASP A 137 -0.34 -4.73 10.33
N PHE A 138 -0.51 -3.83 9.34
CA PHE A 138 -0.28 -4.15 7.93
C PHE A 138 1.17 -4.58 7.68
N CYS A 139 2.14 -3.81 8.16
CA CYS A 139 3.57 -4.08 7.97
C CYS A 139 4.00 -5.37 8.67
N SER A 140 3.45 -5.66 9.84
CA SER A 140 3.72 -6.91 10.57
C SER A 140 3.21 -8.12 9.80
N SER A 141 1.97 -8.03 9.29
CA SER A 141 1.36 -9.07 8.46
C SER A 141 2.12 -9.30 7.14
N LEU A 142 2.64 -8.23 6.53
CA LEU A 142 3.50 -8.33 5.35
C LEU A 142 4.82 -9.05 5.63
N ARG A 143 5.44 -8.79 6.79
CA ARG A 143 6.72 -9.43 7.17
C ARG A 143 6.58 -10.93 7.34
N GLU A 144 5.43 -11.43 7.79
CA GLU A 144 5.17 -12.87 7.94
C GLU A 144 5.22 -13.64 6.60
N LEU A 145 5.10 -12.94 5.45
CA LEU A 145 5.27 -13.56 4.14
C LEU A 145 6.73 -13.87 3.83
N ILE A 146 7.68 -13.16 4.44
CA ILE A 146 9.09 -13.32 4.13
C ILE A 146 9.65 -14.43 5.02
N PRO A 147 10.18 -15.52 4.46
CA PRO A 147 10.76 -16.60 5.27
C PRO A 147 11.96 -16.08 6.07
N ASP A 148 12.00 -16.44 7.35
CA ASP A 148 13.21 -16.32 8.17
C ASP A 148 14.31 -17.16 7.52
N LYS A 149 15.45 -16.52 7.23
CA LYS A 149 16.60 -17.17 6.59
C LYS A 149 17.17 -18.31 7.43
#